data_AF-A0A7R9LRA3-F1
#
_entry.id   AF-A0A7R9LRA3-F1
#
_cell.length_a   1.000
_cell.length_b   1.000
_cell.length_c   1.000
_cell.angle_alpha   90.00
_cell.angle_beta   90.00
_cell.angle_gamma   90.00
#
_symmetry.space_group_name_H-M   'P 1'
#
loop_
_entity.id
_entity.type
_entity.pdbx_description
1 polymer ?
#
loop_
_entity_poly.entity_id
_entity_poly.type
_entity_poly.pdbx_seq_one_letter_code
_entity_poly.pdbx_strand_id
1 'polypeptide(L)'
;MYINYAEWGPIGSQIVFIHKNDIYYKSDANAAPIRLTNSGKEMVIYNGLPDWVYEEEIFNEPKTFWLSPAGTKLVYTTIDDSAVDLMTWPYYSTGKLPQGYYNQYTKIEKVRYPKPGRSNPTIKLHYIDLTQLHDYNGSIGKLTVHLKPPKDITDYGDHYLTTLKWIDDNVVAANWMNRAQNFSVMTCYSSRANLEPISNFKLQSSNGWIDLFKPPVVTPDRESYILRVPKMSDNKKDVFPHIAKVSVSVRHSIRFL
;
A
#
# COMPACT_ATOMS: atom_id res chain seq x y z
N MET A 1 -16.22 -17.43 -11.96
CA MET A 1 -14.93 -17.17 -11.29
C MET A 1 -14.70 -15.67 -11.37
N TYR A 2 -14.61 -14.97 -10.25
CA TYR A 2 -14.43 -13.51 -10.23
C TYR A 2 -12.97 -13.19 -9.88
N ILE A 3 -12.28 -12.48 -10.76
CA ILE A 3 -10.95 -11.91 -10.50
C ILE A 3 -11.19 -10.51 -9.95
N ASN A 4 -10.61 -10.19 -8.80
CA ASN A 4 -10.74 -8.86 -8.19
C ASN A 4 -9.90 -7.83 -8.95
N TYR A 5 -8.68 -8.20 -9.30
CA TYR A 5 -7.73 -7.35 -10.02
C TYR A 5 -6.72 -8.21 -10.78
N ALA A 6 -6.21 -7.72 -11.92
CA ALA A 6 -5.09 -8.33 -12.62
C ALA A 6 -4.27 -7.24 -13.34
N GLU A 7 -2.95 -7.36 -13.29
CA GLU A 7 -2.05 -6.52 -14.09
C GLU A 7 -0.87 -7.33 -14.62
N TRP A 8 -0.27 -6.82 -15.69
CA TRP A 8 1.01 -7.29 -16.20
C TRP A 8 2.14 -6.84 -15.29
N GLY A 9 3.16 -7.68 -15.15
CA GLY A 9 4.44 -7.27 -14.60
C GLY A 9 5.22 -6.38 -15.56
N PRO A 10 6.28 -5.71 -15.07
CA PRO A 10 7.07 -4.78 -15.87
C PRO A 10 7.93 -5.47 -16.93
N ILE A 11 8.17 -6.79 -16.79
CA ILE A 11 9.05 -7.57 -17.67
C ILE A 11 8.30 -8.78 -18.25
N GLY A 12 8.49 -9.00 -19.56
CA GLY A 12 7.98 -10.18 -20.25
C GLY A 12 6.46 -10.28 -20.25
N SER A 13 5.93 -11.45 -19.89
CA SER A 13 4.49 -11.72 -19.78
C SER A 13 4.09 -12.15 -18.37
N GLN A 14 4.80 -11.63 -17.36
CA GLN A 14 4.46 -11.84 -15.95
C GLN A 14 3.05 -11.32 -15.65
N ILE A 15 2.28 -12.02 -14.83
CA ILE A 15 0.95 -11.58 -14.41
C ILE A 15 0.84 -11.70 -12.89
N VAL A 16 0.35 -10.63 -12.25
CA VAL A 16 -0.12 -10.69 -10.87
C VAL A 16 -1.63 -10.46 -10.89
N PHE A 17 -2.36 -11.34 -10.22
CA PHE A 17 -3.80 -11.22 -10.12
C PHE A 17 -4.29 -11.58 -8.73
N ILE A 18 -5.46 -11.05 -8.37
CA ILE A 18 -6.06 -11.24 -7.06
C ILE A 18 -7.37 -11.97 -7.24
N HIS A 19 -7.50 -13.07 -6.51
CA HIS A 19 -8.72 -13.89 -6.49
C HIS A 19 -9.08 -14.21 -5.05
N LYS A 20 -10.31 -13.85 -4.65
CA LYS A 20 -10.81 -14.04 -3.27
C LYS A 20 -9.87 -13.41 -2.23
N ASN A 21 -9.42 -12.19 -2.52
CA ASN A 21 -8.51 -11.41 -1.67
C ASN A 21 -7.14 -12.06 -1.41
N ASP A 22 -6.72 -13.01 -2.26
CA ASP A 22 -5.37 -13.56 -2.24
C ASP A 22 -4.64 -13.27 -3.55
N ILE A 23 -3.34 -13.03 -3.42
CA ILE A 23 -2.45 -12.70 -4.53
C ILE A 23 -1.97 -14.00 -5.18
N TYR A 24 -2.02 -14.03 -6.50
CA TYR A 24 -1.47 -15.08 -7.35
C TYR A 24 -0.49 -14.45 -8.34
N TYR A 25 0.56 -15.20 -8.66
CA TYR A 25 1.61 -14.78 -9.59
C TYR A 25 1.85 -15.84 -10.65
N LYS A 26 2.13 -15.37 -11.86
CA LYS A 26 2.60 -16.16 -12.99
C LYS A 26 3.87 -15.52 -13.56
N SER A 27 4.92 -16.32 -13.76
CA SER A 27 6.17 -15.88 -14.40
C SER A 27 5.98 -15.49 -15.87
N ASP A 28 5.03 -16.13 -16.54
CA ASP A 28 4.65 -15.88 -17.92
C ASP A 28 3.18 -16.27 -18.15
N ALA A 29 2.61 -15.91 -19.30
CA ALA A 29 1.21 -16.14 -19.60
C ALA A 29 0.79 -17.63 -19.59
N ASN A 30 1.73 -18.57 -19.80
CA ASN A 30 1.46 -20.01 -19.87
C ASN A 30 1.79 -20.73 -18.56
N ALA A 31 2.58 -20.13 -17.67
CA ALA A 31 2.91 -20.69 -16.38
C ALA A 31 1.67 -21.02 -15.53
N ALA A 32 1.78 -22.05 -14.70
CA ALA A 32 0.78 -22.33 -13.67
C ALA A 32 0.79 -21.19 -12.63
N PRO A 33 -0.38 -20.73 -12.15
CA PRO A 33 -0.44 -19.69 -11.14
C PRO A 33 0.05 -20.20 -9.78
N ILE A 34 0.95 -19.44 -9.15
CA ILE A 34 1.43 -19.67 -7.80
C ILE A 34 0.66 -18.76 -6.85
N ARG A 35 0.00 -19.34 -5.85
CA ARG A 35 -0.71 -18.59 -4.80
C ARG A 35 0.31 -18.05 -3.78
N LEU A 36 0.45 -16.73 -3.70
CA LEU A 36 1.42 -16.06 -2.82
C LEU A 36 0.87 -15.85 -1.40
N THR A 37 -0.43 -15.64 -1.25
CA THR A 37 -1.10 -15.44 0.05
C THR A 37 -2.25 -16.43 0.25
N ASN A 38 -2.56 -16.75 1.50
CA ASN A 38 -3.65 -17.68 1.84
C ASN A 38 -4.56 -17.19 2.98
N SER A 39 -4.41 -15.93 3.38
CA SER A 39 -5.15 -15.30 4.48
C SER A 39 -6.39 -14.53 4.01
N GLY A 40 -6.59 -14.41 2.69
CA GLY A 40 -7.68 -13.65 2.08
C GLY A 40 -9.04 -14.04 2.66
N LYS A 41 -9.79 -13.03 3.09
CA LYS A 41 -11.13 -13.19 3.64
C LYS A 41 -12.00 -12.05 3.17
N GLU A 42 -13.04 -12.39 2.42
CA GLU A 42 -13.98 -11.43 1.87
C GLU A 42 -14.50 -10.48 2.95
N MET A 43 -14.48 -9.18 2.64
CA MET A 43 -14.83 -8.08 3.54
C MET A 43 -14.01 -8.00 4.84
N VAL A 44 -12.89 -8.71 5.02
CA VAL A 44 -12.15 -8.68 6.29
C VAL A 44 -10.65 -8.56 6.08
N ILE A 45 -10.06 -9.38 5.22
CA ILE A 45 -8.63 -9.40 4.95
C ILE A 45 -8.42 -9.21 3.46
N TYR A 46 -7.66 -8.19 3.10
CA TYR A 46 -7.35 -7.83 1.72
C TYR A 46 -5.84 -7.92 1.51
N ASN A 47 -5.39 -8.88 0.69
CA ASN A 47 -3.99 -8.97 0.29
C ASN A 47 -3.82 -8.35 -1.10
N GLY A 48 -3.05 -7.27 -1.21
CA GLY A 48 -2.79 -6.55 -2.46
C GLY A 48 -3.98 -5.77 -3.01
N LEU A 49 -5.10 -5.71 -2.29
CA LEU A 49 -6.22 -4.81 -2.57
C LEU A 49 -6.33 -3.78 -1.44
N PRO A 50 -6.78 -2.56 -1.74
CA PRO A 50 -7.26 -1.66 -0.71
C PRO A 50 -8.58 -2.18 -0.11
N ASP A 51 -8.88 -1.78 1.13
CA ASP A 51 -10.28 -1.73 1.60
C ASP A 51 -10.91 -0.39 1.16
N TRP A 52 -12.15 -0.11 1.57
CA TRP A 52 -12.86 1.10 1.15
C TRP A 52 -12.09 2.39 1.49
N VAL A 53 -11.56 2.52 2.72
CA VAL A 53 -10.90 3.78 3.12
C VAL A 53 -9.52 3.94 2.47
N TYR A 54 -8.77 2.85 2.29
CA TYR A 54 -7.50 2.93 1.58
C TYR A 54 -7.67 3.18 0.08
N GLU A 55 -8.76 2.70 -0.52
CA GLU A 55 -9.07 2.94 -1.93
C GLU A 55 -9.38 4.42 -2.16
N GLU A 56 -10.34 4.97 -1.40
CA GLU A 56 -10.87 6.32 -1.65
C GLU A 56 -9.99 7.44 -1.07
N GLU A 57 -9.46 7.26 0.15
CA GLU A 57 -8.90 8.37 0.92
C GLU A 57 -7.36 8.36 1.00
N ILE A 58 -6.71 7.22 0.74
CA ILE A 58 -5.26 7.07 0.94
C ILE A 58 -4.51 6.86 -0.38
N PHE A 59 -4.78 5.76 -1.09
CA PHE A 59 -4.02 5.40 -2.29
C PHE A 59 -4.65 5.94 -3.57
N ASN A 60 -5.98 6.03 -3.65
CA ASN A 60 -6.69 6.34 -4.89
C ASN A 60 -6.28 5.41 -6.05
N GLU A 61 -6.03 4.13 -5.72
CA GLU A 61 -5.66 3.06 -6.65
C GLU A 61 -6.44 1.79 -6.29
N PRO A 62 -6.87 0.98 -7.28
CA PRO A 62 -7.61 -0.26 -7.04
C PRO A 62 -6.70 -1.43 -6.60
N LYS A 63 -5.43 -1.16 -6.31
CA LYS A 63 -4.44 -2.16 -5.91
C LYS A 63 -3.48 -1.61 -4.86
N THR A 64 -2.91 -2.50 -4.08
CA THR A 64 -1.91 -2.20 -3.03
C THR A 64 -0.75 -3.20 -3.08
N PHE A 65 -0.32 -3.50 -4.31
CA PHE A 65 0.90 -4.25 -4.58
C PHE A 65 1.72 -3.62 -5.71
N TRP A 66 3.02 -3.81 -5.65
CA TRP A 66 4.00 -3.17 -6.51
C TRP A 66 5.15 -4.13 -6.80
N LEU A 67 5.30 -4.51 -8.06
CA LEU A 67 6.49 -5.23 -8.55
C LEU A 67 7.69 -4.28 -8.61
N SER A 68 8.89 -4.82 -8.33
CA SER A 68 10.14 -4.10 -8.55
C SER A 68 10.33 -3.81 -10.04
N PRO A 69 11.14 -2.81 -10.43
CA PRO A 69 11.37 -2.47 -11.84
C PRO A 69 11.74 -3.65 -12.75
N ALA A 70 12.55 -4.59 -12.26
CA ALA A 70 12.93 -5.82 -12.97
C ALA A 70 11.93 -6.97 -12.83
N GLY A 71 10.82 -6.78 -12.11
CA GLY A 71 9.78 -7.81 -11.94
C GLY A 71 10.21 -9.00 -11.10
N THR A 72 11.33 -8.91 -10.38
CA THR A 72 11.89 -10.03 -9.60
C THR A 72 11.40 -10.07 -8.16
N LYS A 73 10.87 -8.96 -7.66
CA LYS A 73 10.41 -8.82 -6.27
C LYS A 73 9.04 -8.17 -6.25
N LEU A 74 8.25 -8.51 -5.25
CA LEU A 74 6.92 -7.96 -5.03
C LEU A 74 6.83 -7.40 -3.62
N VAL A 75 6.27 -6.20 -3.51
CA VAL A 75 5.82 -5.64 -2.24
C VAL A 75 4.31 -5.51 -2.29
N TYR A 76 3.61 -5.89 -1.21
CA TYR A 76 2.15 -5.81 -1.15
C TYR A 76 1.68 -5.52 0.27
N THR A 77 0.47 -4.98 0.41
CA THR A 77 -0.14 -4.77 1.73
C THR A 77 -1.09 -5.90 2.10
N THR A 78 -1.15 -6.24 3.38
CA THR A 78 -2.31 -6.92 3.97
C THR A 78 -3.07 -5.91 4.80
N ILE A 79 -4.32 -5.64 4.44
CA ILE A 79 -5.22 -4.77 5.21
C ILE A 79 -6.20 -5.67 5.96
N ASP A 80 -6.29 -5.47 7.28
CA ASP A 80 -7.19 -6.20 8.18
C ASP A 80 -8.22 -5.24 8.79
N ASP A 81 -9.45 -5.54 8.41
CA ASP A 81 -10.65 -4.77 8.59
C ASP A 81 -11.53 -5.37 9.70
N SER A 82 -11.08 -6.44 10.36
CA SER A 82 -11.84 -7.20 11.36
C SER A 82 -12.43 -6.33 12.47
N ALA A 83 -11.71 -5.30 12.90
CA ALA A 83 -12.12 -4.35 13.93
C ALA A 83 -12.96 -3.16 13.41
N VAL A 84 -13.11 -3.01 12.09
CA VAL A 84 -13.84 -1.89 11.46
C VAL A 84 -15.33 -2.19 11.43
N ASP A 85 -16.16 -1.21 11.81
CA ASP A 85 -17.61 -1.37 11.85
C ASP A 85 -18.20 -1.60 10.44
N LEU A 86 -19.32 -2.33 10.38
CA LEU A 86 -20.10 -2.50 9.17
C LEU A 86 -21.11 -1.35 9.02
N MET A 87 -21.01 -0.63 7.91
CA MET A 87 -22.07 0.22 7.40
C MET A 87 -22.98 -0.63 6.49
N THR A 88 -24.29 -0.43 6.61
CA THR A 88 -25.29 -1.13 5.78
C THR A 88 -26.28 -0.14 5.18
N TRP A 89 -26.74 -0.40 3.96
CA TRP A 89 -27.79 0.40 3.33
C TRP A 89 -28.72 -0.48 2.48
N PRO A 90 -29.98 -0.08 2.29
CA PRO A 90 -30.90 -0.81 1.42
C PRO A 90 -30.50 -0.61 -0.06
N TYR A 91 -30.48 -1.70 -0.81
CA TYR A 91 -30.31 -1.73 -2.24
C TYR A 91 -31.58 -2.27 -2.90
N TYR A 92 -32.29 -1.35 -3.55
CA TYR A 92 -33.51 -1.63 -4.28
C TYR A 92 -33.15 -2.02 -5.71
N SER A 93 -33.16 -3.32 -6.01
CA SER A 93 -32.88 -3.82 -7.35
C SER A 93 -34.16 -4.01 -8.14
N THR A 94 -34.22 -3.44 -9.35
CA THR A 94 -35.29 -3.70 -10.33
C THR A 94 -34.91 -4.82 -11.31
N GLY A 95 -33.79 -5.52 -11.08
CA GLY A 95 -33.30 -6.57 -11.96
C GLY A 95 -34.23 -7.78 -12.00
N LYS A 96 -34.44 -8.33 -13.20
CA LYS A 96 -35.03 -9.66 -13.35
C LYS A 96 -34.01 -10.69 -12.84
N LEU A 97 -34.46 -11.56 -11.95
CA LEU A 97 -33.73 -12.76 -11.55
C LEU A 97 -33.58 -13.70 -12.77
N PRO A 98 -32.59 -14.61 -12.77
CA PRO A 98 -32.38 -15.58 -13.85
C PRO A 98 -33.65 -16.39 -14.18
N GLN A 99 -34.55 -16.56 -13.21
CA GLN A 99 -35.83 -17.25 -13.33
C GLN A 99 -36.95 -16.40 -13.95
N GLY A 100 -36.69 -15.15 -14.36
CA GLY A 100 -37.64 -14.27 -15.05
C GLY A 100 -38.50 -13.36 -14.16
N TYR A 101 -38.47 -13.54 -12.84
CA TYR A 101 -39.19 -12.71 -11.87
C TYR A 101 -38.38 -11.47 -11.48
N TYR A 102 -39.07 -10.37 -11.14
CA TYR A 102 -38.42 -9.19 -10.55
C TYR A 102 -38.04 -9.45 -9.09
N ASN A 103 -36.93 -8.87 -8.63
CA ASN A 103 -36.53 -8.98 -7.23
C ASN A 103 -37.56 -8.28 -6.32
N GLN A 104 -38.33 -9.05 -5.56
CA GLN A 104 -39.39 -8.54 -4.67
C GLN A 104 -38.86 -8.11 -3.30
N TYR A 105 -37.66 -8.56 -2.91
CA TYR A 105 -37.08 -8.31 -1.60
C TYR A 105 -35.89 -7.36 -1.69
N THR A 106 -35.92 -6.31 -0.85
CA THR A 106 -34.81 -5.37 -0.69
C THR A 106 -33.58 -6.10 -0.21
N LYS A 107 -32.45 -5.89 -0.88
CA LYS A 107 -31.15 -6.39 -0.42
C LYS A 107 -30.55 -5.38 0.54
N ILE A 108 -29.78 -5.84 1.53
CA ILE A 108 -28.99 -4.98 2.38
C ILE A 108 -27.54 -5.12 1.92
N GLU A 109 -27.01 -4.06 1.33
CA GLU A 109 -25.59 -3.97 1.01
C GLU A 109 -24.83 -3.58 2.26
N LYS A 110 -23.56 -3.97 2.30
CA LYS A 110 -22.69 -3.77 3.46
C LYS A 110 -21.27 -3.46 3.02
N VAL A 111 -20.62 -2.58 3.76
CA VAL A 111 -19.20 -2.24 3.60
C VAL A 111 -18.60 -1.99 4.97
N ARG A 112 -17.33 -2.33 5.16
CA ARG A 112 -16.61 -1.88 6.35
C ARG A 112 -16.18 -0.45 6.17
N TYR A 113 -16.59 0.41 7.10
CA TYR A 113 -16.45 1.85 6.97
C TYR A 113 -16.10 2.47 8.34
N PRO A 114 -14.87 2.96 8.53
CA PRO A 114 -14.47 3.62 9.76
C PRO A 114 -14.99 5.06 9.78
N LYS A 115 -16.13 5.31 10.45
CA LYS A 115 -16.56 6.68 10.74
C LYS A 115 -15.55 7.40 11.64
N PRO A 116 -15.53 8.74 11.67
CA PRO A 116 -14.63 9.50 12.53
C PRO A 116 -14.64 8.99 13.99
N GLY A 117 -13.46 8.73 14.54
CA GLY A 117 -13.27 8.22 15.90
C GLY A 117 -13.50 6.71 16.10
N ARG A 118 -13.93 5.96 15.08
CA ARG A 118 -14.10 4.50 15.14
C ARG A 118 -12.80 3.76 14.83
N SER A 119 -12.75 2.46 15.05
CA SER A 119 -11.54 1.66 14.75
C SER A 119 -11.22 1.72 13.26
N ASN A 120 -9.95 1.96 12.93
CA ASN A 120 -9.45 1.93 11.55
C ASN A 120 -9.02 0.51 11.16
N PRO A 121 -8.92 0.23 9.85
CA PRO A 121 -8.18 -0.94 9.38
C PRO A 121 -6.73 -0.91 9.86
N THR A 122 -6.20 -2.08 10.19
CA THR A 122 -4.75 -2.24 10.39
C THR A 122 -4.09 -2.65 9.08
N ILE A 123 -2.85 -2.21 8.86
CA ILE A 123 -2.11 -2.50 7.63
C ILE A 123 -0.75 -3.13 7.94
N LYS A 124 -0.34 -4.09 7.12
CA LYS A 124 1.01 -4.67 7.12
C LYS A 124 1.60 -4.59 5.73
N LEU A 125 2.89 -4.27 5.64
CA LEU A 125 3.62 -4.22 4.38
C LEU A 125 4.51 -5.47 4.28
N HIS A 126 4.42 -6.17 3.15
CA HIS A 126 5.12 -7.43 2.93
C HIS A 126 6.05 -7.32 1.73
N TYR A 127 7.15 -8.06 1.78
CA TYR A 127 8.10 -8.25 0.70
C TYR A 127 8.22 -9.74 0.38
N ILE A 128 8.32 -10.07 -0.90
CA ILE A 128 8.67 -11.41 -1.38
C ILE A 128 9.64 -11.32 -2.56
N ASP A 129 10.66 -12.18 -2.53
CA ASP A 129 11.55 -12.39 -3.68
C ASP A 129 10.97 -13.48 -4.57
N LEU A 130 10.50 -13.09 -5.77
CA LEU A 130 9.81 -13.99 -6.69
C LEU A 130 10.77 -14.97 -7.36
N THR A 131 12.07 -14.69 -7.37
CA THR A 131 13.08 -15.59 -7.95
C THR A 131 13.20 -16.89 -7.16
N GLN A 132 12.85 -16.86 -5.88
CA GLN A 132 12.90 -18.03 -5.00
C GLN A 132 11.72 -18.99 -5.21
N LEU A 133 10.71 -18.61 -6.01
CA LEU A 133 9.49 -19.41 -6.18
C LEU A 133 9.70 -20.68 -7.00
N HIS A 134 10.66 -20.70 -7.93
CA HIS A 134 10.84 -21.83 -8.86
C HIS A 134 11.25 -23.13 -8.16
N ASP A 135 12.06 -23.03 -7.10
CA ASP A 135 12.68 -24.19 -6.44
C ASP A 135 12.13 -24.45 -5.03
N TYR A 136 11.10 -23.70 -4.62
CA TYR A 136 10.67 -23.69 -3.23
C TYR A 136 9.52 -24.66 -2.97
N ASN A 137 9.85 -25.78 -2.32
CA ASN A 137 8.90 -26.83 -1.93
C ASN A 137 8.20 -26.57 -0.58
N GLY A 138 8.44 -25.42 0.07
CA GLY A 138 7.87 -25.08 1.36
C GLY A 138 6.59 -24.24 1.27
N SER A 139 6.07 -23.82 2.44
CA SER A 139 4.97 -22.86 2.49
C SER A 139 5.45 -21.47 2.09
N ILE A 140 4.83 -20.89 1.04
CA ILE A 140 5.22 -19.58 0.47
C ILE A 140 5.29 -18.47 1.52
N GLY A 141 4.43 -18.54 2.55
CA GLY A 141 4.46 -17.59 3.66
C GLY A 141 5.78 -17.50 4.43
N LYS A 142 6.70 -18.48 4.32
CA LYS A 142 8.05 -18.37 4.90
C LYS A 142 9.02 -17.54 4.06
N LEU A 143 8.71 -17.33 2.77
CA LEU A 143 9.46 -16.42 1.89
C LEU A 143 9.02 -14.96 2.09
N THR A 144 7.87 -14.74 2.73
CA THR A 144 7.33 -13.42 3.00
C THR A 144 8.06 -12.76 4.17
N VAL A 145 8.62 -11.57 3.93
CA VAL A 145 9.21 -10.72 4.96
C VAL A 145 8.23 -9.60 5.32
N HIS A 146 7.98 -9.38 6.61
CA HIS A 146 7.17 -8.26 7.09
C HIS A 146 8.04 -7.00 7.21
N LEU A 147 7.79 -6.01 6.36
CA LEU A 147 8.42 -4.69 6.40
C LEU A 147 7.78 -3.86 7.52
N LYS A 148 8.35 -3.95 8.72
CA LYS A 148 7.81 -3.29 9.91
C LYS A 148 7.75 -1.77 9.73
N PRO A 149 6.70 -1.08 10.18
CA PRO A 149 6.72 0.38 10.27
C PRO A 149 7.88 0.86 11.16
N PRO A 150 8.40 2.08 10.96
CA PRO A 150 9.44 2.63 11.82
C PRO A 150 8.89 2.82 13.24
N LYS A 151 9.75 2.62 14.25
CA LYS A 151 9.39 2.77 15.67
C LYS A 151 8.79 4.15 15.98
N ASP A 152 9.33 5.18 15.33
CA ASP A 152 8.84 6.56 15.37
C ASP A 152 7.33 6.68 15.13
N ILE A 153 6.73 5.79 14.33
CA ILE A 153 5.29 5.79 14.02
C ILE A 153 4.54 4.82 14.93
N THR A 154 5.08 3.63 15.20
CA THR A 154 4.40 2.66 16.07
C THR A 154 4.26 3.16 17.51
N ASP A 155 5.17 4.01 17.97
CA ASP A 155 5.11 4.64 19.29
C ASP A 155 3.93 5.64 19.42
N TYR A 156 3.39 6.16 18.31
CA TYR A 156 2.15 6.99 18.30
C TYR A 156 0.86 6.15 18.32
N GLY A 157 0.94 4.83 18.09
CA GLY A 157 -0.22 3.94 17.99
C GLY A 157 -0.71 3.79 16.55
N ASP A 158 -2.00 4.03 16.32
CA ASP A 158 -2.65 3.87 15.01
C ASP A 158 -1.96 4.70 13.92
N HIS A 159 -1.81 4.11 12.74
CA HIS A 159 -1.07 4.70 11.64
C HIS A 159 -1.57 4.22 10.28
N TYR A 160 -1.13 4.93 9.24
CA TYR A 160 -1.41 4.66 7.84
C TYR A 160 -0.12 4.46 7.06
N LEU A 161 -0.16 3.58 6.05
CA LEU A 161 0.81 3.59 4.95
C LEU A 161 0.23 4.45 3.83
N THR A 162 0.76 5.65 3.64
CA THR A 162 0.11 6.66 2.77
C THR A 162 0.63 6.66 1.34
N THR A 163 1.88 6.24 1.14
CA THR A 163 2.42 6.11 -0.22
C THR A 163 3.63 5.18 -0.26
N LEU A 164 3.93 4.65 -1.44
CA LEU A 164 5.03 3.71 -1.68
C LEU A 164 5.62 3.87 -3.07
N LYS A 165 6.95 3.71 -3.19
CA LYS A 165 7.64 3.66 -4.47
C LYS A 165 8.92 2.83 -4.39
N TRP A 166 9.14 1.97 -5.39
CA TRP A 166 10.46 1.37 -5.63
C TRP A 166 11.46 2.45 -6.09
N ILE A 167 12.56 2.59 -5.37
CA ILE A 167 13.70 3.42 -5.76
C ILE A 167 14.48 2.71 -6.87
N ASP A 168 14.89 1.48 -6.59
CA ASP A 168 15.54 0.54 -7.51
C ASP A 168 14.99 -0.87 -7.25
N ASP A 169 15.59 -1.92 -7.82
CA ASP A 169 15.15 -3.30 -7.57
C ASP A 169 15.41 -3.81 -6.15
N ASN A 170 16.18 -3.07 -5.34
CA ASN A 170 16.62 -3.51 -4.03
C ASN A 170 16.08 -2.63 -2.90
N VAL A 171 15.57 -1.44 -3.20
CA VAL A 171 15.16 -0.43 -2.23
C VAL A 171 13.75 0.05 -2.54
N VAL A 172 12.87 -0.06 -1.55
CA VAL A 172 11.52 0.51 -1.58
C VAL A 172 11.41 1.61 -0.53
N ALA A 173 10.84 2.75 -0.91
CA ALA A 173 10.51 3.85 -0.03
C ALA A 173 9.00 3.84 0.26
N ALA A 174 8.62 3.97 1.52
CA ALA A 174 7.25 3.93 1.98
C ALA A 174 7.02 5.02 3.04
N ASN A 175 5.92 5.77 2.93
CA ASN A 175 5.56 6.80 3.90
C ASN A 175 4.59 6.26 4.95
N TRP A 176 5.02 6.26 6.20
CA TRP A 176 4.18 5.93 7.34
C TRP A 176 3.74 7.21 8.03
N MET A 177 2.45 7.31 8.36
CA MET A 177 1.86 8.52 8.94
C MET A 177 1.02 8.16 10.15
N ASN A 178 1.11 8.95 11.22
CA ASN A 178 0.26 8.74 12.39
C ASN A 178 -1.21 9.01 12.06
N ARG A 179 -2.14 8.47 12.87
CA ARG A 179 -3.57 8.63 12.65
C ARG A 179 -4.06 10.10 12.63
N ALA A 180 -3.40 10.98 13.39
CA ALA A 180 -3.70 12.41 13.40
C ALA A 180 -3.18 13.15 12.15
N GLN A 181 -2.43 12.48 11.28
CA GLN A 181 -1.90 12.97 10.02
C GLN A 181 -1.03 14.24 10.15
N ASN A 182 -0.35 14.41 11.28
CA ASN A 182 0.52 15.56 11.55
C ASN A 182 1.99 15.15 11.76
N PHE A 183 2.29 13.85 11.73
CA PHE A 183 3.65 13.31 11.77
C PHE A 183 3.79 12.17 10.77
N SER A 184 4.78 12.27 9.88
CA SER A 184 5.07 11.24 8.90
C SER A 184 6.57 10.91 8.83
N VAL A 185 6.86 9.65 8.49
CA VAL A 185 8.21 9.13 8.32
C VAL A 185 8.28 8.39 6.99
N MET A 186 9.04 8.96 6.07
CA MET A 186 9.52 8.25 4.89
C MET A 186 10.57 7.22 5.32
N THR A 187 10.29 5.96 5.08
CA THR A 187 11.12 4.82 5.46
C THR A 187 11.62 4.12 4.21
N CYS A 188 12.93 3.84 4.16
CA CYS A 188 13.52 3.00 3.13
C CYS A 188 13.75 1.60 3.68
N TYR A 189 13.43 0.59 2.87
CA TYR A 189 13.73 -0.82 3.14
C TYR A 189 14.65 -1.33 2.05
N SER A 190 15.78 -1.93 2.42
CA SER A 190 16.71 -2.50 1.44
C SER A 190 16.87 -4.01 1.60
N SER A 191 16.66 -4.75 0.52
CA SER A 191 16.99 -6.18 0.43
C SER A 191 18.49 -6.46 0.59
N ARG A 192 19.35 -5.44 0.39
CA ARG A 192 20.79 -5.49 0.67
C ARG A 192 21.12 -5.34 2.16
N ALA A 193 20.15 -4.93 2.98
CA ALA A 193 20.31 -4.64 4.40
C ALA A 193 19.18 -5.25 5.24
N ASN A 194 18.86 -6.53 4.95
CA ASN A 194 17.88 -7.34 5.69
C ASN A 194 16.44 -6.79 5.78
N LEU A 195 16.11 -5.76 5.00
CA LEU A 195 14.78 -5.14 4.98
C LEU A 195 14.33 -4.55 6.33
N GLU A 196 15.28 -4.14 7.17
CA GLU A 196 14.95 -3.38 8.38
C GLU A 196 14.54 -1.93 8.01
N PRO A 197 13.61 -1.31 8.77
CA PRO A 197 13.14 0.04 8.49
C PRO A 197 14.23 1.07 8.74
N ILE A 198 14.58 1.84 7.72
CA ILE A 198 15.48 3.00 7.82
C ILE A 198 14.65 4.28 7.71
N SER A 199 14.42 4.97 8.83
CA SER A 199 13.83 6.32 8.84
C SER A 199 14.72 7.27 8.02
N ASN A 200 14.27 7.62 6.82
CA ASN A 200 15.05 8.41 5.86
C ASN A 200 14.72 9.90 5.93
N PHE A 201 13.43 10.26 5.97
CA PHE A 201 12.99 11.65 6.12
C PHE A 201 11.76 11.73 7.02
N LYS A 202 11.74 12.70 7.94
CA LYS A 202 10.64 12.92 8.87
C LYS A 202 10.01 14.28 8.60
N LEU A 203 8.69 14.35 8.69
CA LEU A 203 7.94 15.59 8.56
C LEU A 203 6.96 15.70 9.74
N GLN A 204 6.96 16.86 10.37
CA GLN A 204 6.03 17.21 11.45
C GLN A 204 5.32 18.51 11.07
N SER A 205 4.01 18.52 11.23
CA SER A 205 3.20 19.72 11.17
C SER A 205 2.76 20.13 12.58
N SER A 206 2.91 21.41 12.91
CA SER A 206 2.41 21.98 14.18
C SER A 206 1.02 22.61 14.05
N ASN A 207 0.64 23.06 12.85
CA ASN A 207 -0.54 23.89 12.61
C ASN A 207 -1.45 23.34 11.49
N GLY A 208 -1.52 22.02 11.33
CA GLY A 208 -2.34 21.38 10.31
C GLY A 208 -1.95 19.93 10.05
N TRP A 209 -2.34 19.40 8.89
CA TRP A 209 -2.01 18.04 8.46
C TRP A 209 -0.90 18.01 7.40
N ILE A 210 -0.37 16.82 7.15
CA ILE A 210 0.64 16.54 6.14
C ILE A 210 -0.03 15.99 4.88
N ASP A 211 0.24 16.61 3.74
CA ASP A 211 -0.22 16.17 2.41
C ASP A 211 0.90 15.37 1.70
N LEU A 212 1.01 14.08 2.02
CA LEU A 212 2.01 13.15 1.46
C LEU A 212 1.39 11.81 1.03
N PHE A 213 0.36 11.87 0.18
CA PHE A 213 -0.34 10.70 -0.37
C PHE A 213 0.17 10.29 -1.76
N LYS A 214 0.86 11.20 -2.46
CA LYS A 214 1.40 10.93 -3.80
C LYS A 214 2.74 10.19 -3.75
N PRO A 215 2.95 9.15 -4.59
CA PRO A 215 4.24 8.48 -4.68
C PRO A 215 5.38 9.45 -5.01
N PRO A 216 6.54 9.32 -4.35
CA PRO A 216 7.71 10.13 -4.67
C PRO A 216 8.18 9.89 -6.11
N VAL A 217 8.76 10.92 -6.72
CA VAL A 217 9.41 10.81 -8.03
C VAL A 217 10.88 10.47 -7.83
N VAL A 218 11.32 9.32 -8.31
CA VAL A 218 12.71 8.87 -8.17
C VAL A 218 13.58 9.51 -9.25
N THR A 219 14.75 10.02 -8.87
CA THR A 219 15.70 10.60 -9.84
C THR A 219 16.29 9.52 -10.75
N PRO A 220 16.72 9.83 -11.99
CA PRO A 220 17.26 8.83 -12.92
C PRO A 220 18.47 8.04 -12.37
N ASP A 221 19.33 8.71 -11.59
CA ASP A 221 20.49 8.13 -10.89
C ASP A 221 20.12 7.20 -9.72
N ARG A 222 18.84 7.17 -9.31
CA ARG A 222 18.30 6.43 -8.16
C ARG A 222 18.92 6.79 -6.81
N GLU A 223 19.68 7.89 -6.72
CA GLU A 223 20.32 8.32 -5.48
C GLU A 223 19.39 9.15 -4.58
N SER A 224 18.27 9.60 -5.14
CA SER A 224 17.34 10.49 -4.46
C SER A 224 15.92 10.30 -4.95
N TYR A 225 15.00 10.90 -4.21
CA TYR A 225 13.62 11.04 -4.62
C TYR A 225 13.13 12.46 -4.33
N ILE A 226 12.08 12.84 -5.05
CA ILE A 226 11.51 14.18 -5.04
C ILE A 226 10.13 14.11 -4.41
N LEU A 227 9.87 15.02 -3.48
CA LEU A 227 8.60 15.22 -2.80
C LEU A 227 8.14 16.67 -2.93
N ARG A 228 6.84 16.89 -2.76
CA ARG A 228 6.27 18.21 -2.48
C ARG A 228 6.08 18.33 -0.97
N VAL A 229 6.84 19.20 -0.32
CA VAL A 229 6.83 19.37 1.15
C VAL A 229 6.76 20.83 1.54
N PRO A 230 6.18 21.17 2.71
CA PRO A 230 6.12 22.55 3.16
C PRO A 230 7.51 23.13 3.45
N LYS A 231 7.74 24.38 3.02
CA LYS A 231 8.91 25.18 3.37
C LYS A 231 8.44 26.48 4.03
N MET A 232 9.05 26.82 5.17
CA MET A 232 8.89 28.13 5.79
C MET A 232 9.52 29.19 4.88
N SER A 233 8.79 30.26 4.62
CA SER A 233 9.28 31.44 3.91
C SER A 233 10.43 32.13 4.66
N ASP A 234 11.26 32.88 3.94
CA ASP A 234 12.43 33.55 4.52
C ASP A 234 12.05 34.58 5.60
N ASN A 235 10.85 35.17 5.50
CA ASN A 235 10.30 36.09 6.51
C ASN A 235 9.70 35.36 7.74
N LYS A 236 9.67 34.02 7.73
CA LYS A 236 9.12 33.12 8.78
C LYS A 236 7.65 33.33 9.12
N LYS A 237 6.85 33.89 8.22
CA LYS A 237 5.41 34.12 8.44
C LYS A 237 4.54 33.09 7.75
N ASP A 238 4.94 32.67 6.56
CA ASP A 238 4.13 31.84 5.69
C ASP A 238 4.81 30.50 5.39
N VAL A 239 4.02 29.45 5.17
CA VAL A 239 4.50 28.12 4.80
C VAL A 239 3.90 27.75 3.45
N PHE A 240 4.75 27.47 2.47
CA PHE A 240 4.33 27.14 1.12
C PHE A 240 4.86 25.77 0.69
N PRO A 241 4.05 24.95 -0.01
CA PRO A 241 4.53 23.71 -0.61
C PRO A 241 5.63 23.98 -1.65
N HIS A 242 6.76 23.31 -1.52
CA HIS A 242 7.90 23.37 -2.44
C HIS A 242 8.32 21.98 -2.89
N ILE A 243 9.02 21.92 -4.01
CA ILE A 243 9.68 20.70 -4.47
C ILE A 243 10.97 20.54 -3.66
N ALA A 244 11.19 19.35 -3.12
CA ALA A 244 12.39 19.01 -2.38
C ALA A 244 12.95 17.66 -2.82
N LYS A 245 14.27 17.62 -2.95
CA LYS A 245 15.07 16.42 -3.19
C LYS A 245 15.54 15.85 -1.85
N VAL A 246 15.33 14.56 -1.64
CA VAL A 246 15.76 13.80 -0.47
C VAL A 246 16.69 12.67 -0.94
N SER A 247 17.85 12.52 -0.30
CA SER A 247 18.81 11.45 -0.61
C SER A 247 18.40 10.14 0.04
N VAL A 248 18.50 9.06 -0.73
CA VAL A 248 18.21 7.70 -0.27
C VAL A 248 19.26 7.22 0.74
N SER A 249 20.53 7.61 0.56
CA SER A 249 21.65 7.17 1.39
C SER A 249 21.90 8.08 2.60
N VAL A 250 21.56 9.37 2.51
CA VAL A 250 21.78 10.35 3.60
C VAL A 250 20.50 10.61 4.36
N ARG A 251 20.46 10.17 5.62
CA ARG A 251 19.29 10.37 6.51
C ARG A 251 19.05 11.85 6.80
N HIS A 252 17.78 12.22 6.90
CA HIS A 252 17.30 13.59 7.15
C HIS A 252 17.80 14.62 6.14
N SER A 253 18.24 14.17 4.96
CA SER A 253 18.64 15.07 3.89
C SER A 253 17.40 15.69 3.25
N ILE A 254 17.43 17.00 3.06
CA ILE A 254 16.43 17.71 2.28
C ILE A 254 17.09 18.90 1.59
N ARG A 255 16.87 19.01 0.29
CA ARG A 255 17.29 20.15 -0.52
C ARG A 255 16.10 20.65 -1.33
N PHE A 256 15.67 21.86 -1.05
CA PHE A 256 14.65 22.53 -1.86
C PHE A 256 15.21 22.92 -3.23
N LEU A 257 14.41 22.72 -4.29
CA LEU A 257 14.75 23.01 -5.68
C LEU A 257 14.15 24.35 -6.13
#